data_AF-A0AAV4XRY6-F1
#
_entry.id   AF-A0AAV4XRY6-F1
#
_cell.length_a   1.000
_cell.length_b   1.000
_cell.length_c   1.000
_cell.angle_alpha   90.00
_cell.angle_beta   90.00
_cell.angle_gamma   90.00
#
_symmetry.space_group_name_H-M   'P 1'
#
loop_
_entity.id
_entity.type
_entity.pdbx_description
1 polymer ?
#
loop_
_entity_poly.entity_id
_entity_poly.type
_entity_poly.pdbx_seq_one_letter_code
_entity_poly.pdbx_strand_id
1 'polypeptide(L)'
;MAFLASKLEIDAILALGDNFTLMEDSLYKKSDRWFFPDFYYVKRFNVPFSNMTADVVMIDTVLLCGHTDPKEPYKQPLLESVPAKLRNKHWKWLEDTLKSSRYE
;
A
#
# COMPACT_ATOMS: atom_id res chain seq x y z
N MET A 1 19.55 -16.33 26.39
CA MET A 1 20.09 -15.11 25.73
C MET A 1 19.75 -14.99 24.25
N ALA A 2 19.20 -16.01 23.56
CA ALA A 2 18.83 -15.91 22.14
C ALA A 2 17.43 -15.32 21.85
N PHE A 3 16.55 -15.24 22.86
CA PHE A 3 15.14 -14.84 22.69
C PHE A 3 14.90 -13.31 22.70
N LEU A 4 15.90 -12.53 23.12
CA LEU A 4 15.81 -11.06 23.21
C LEU A 4 16.17 -10.37 21.88
N ALA A 5 17.07 -10.96 21.08
CA ALA A 5 17.51 -10.38 19.82
C ALA A 5 16.40 -10.38 18.74
N SER A 6 15.59 -11.43 18.68
CA SER A 6 14.47 -11.51 17.72
C SER A 6 13.32 -10.57 18.07
N LYS A 7 13.17 -10.19 19.34
CA LYS A 7 12.11 -9.29 19.80
C LYS A 7 12.43 -7.84 19.41
N LEU A 8 13.69 -7.44 19.53
CA LEU A 8 14.19 -6.12 19.13
C LEU A 8 14.06 -5.86 17.62
N GLU A 9 14.23 -6.87 16.77
CA GLU A 9 14.03 -6.72 15.30
C GLU A 9 12.55 -6.55 14.93
N ILE A 10 11.65 -7.26 15.59
CA ILE A 10 10.19 -7.14 15.36
C ILE A 10 9.68 -5.78 15.86
N ASP A 11 10.16 -5.34 17.03
CA ASP A 11 9.80 -4.04 17.62
C ASP A 11 10.33 -2.88 16.78
N ALA A 12 11.49 -3.02 16.11
CA ALA A 12 12.02 -2.02 15.18
C ALA A 12 11.20 -1.92 13.88
N ILE A 13 10.70 -3.05 13.36
CA ILE A 13 9.81 -3.07 12.17
C ILE A 13 8.43 -2.46 12.52
N LEU A 14 7.90 -2.77 13.70
CA LEU A 14 6.66 -2.15 14.20
C LEU A 14 6.84 -0.64 14.45
N ALA A 15 7.97 -0.22 15.03
CA ALA A 15 8.28 1.19 15.25
C ALA A 15 8.53 1.98 13.96
N LEU A 16 9.06 1.33 12.91
CA LEU A 16 9.14 1.92 11.57
C LEU A 16 7.76 2.02 10.91
N GLY A 17 6.89 1.02 11.11
CA GLY A 17 5.49 1.08 10.70
C GLY A 17 4.75 2.26 11.34
N ASP A 18 4.86 2.40 12.67
CA ASP A 18 4.21 3.47 13.42
C ASP A 18 4.78 4.85 13.07
N ASN A 19 6.10 4.99 12.89
CA ASN A 19 6.72 6.26 12.45
C ASN A 19 6.35 6.64 11.02
N PHE A 20 6.15 5.67 10.13
CA PHE A 20 5.68 5.94 8.77
C PHE A 20 4.23 6.44 8.79
N THR A 21 3.36 5.80 9.57
CA THR A 21 1.96 6.25 9.73
C THR A 21 1.88 7.65 10.35
N LEU A 22 2.70 7.97 11.35
CA LEU A 22 2.75 9.32 11.95
C LEU A 22 3.27 10.40 10.99
N MET A 23 4.21 10.06 10.10
CA MET A 23 4.76 10.99 9.10
C MET A 23 3.75 11.27 7.98
N GLU A 24 3.07 10.23 7.52
CA GLU A 24 1.96 10.27 6.56
C GLU A 24 0.81 11.14 7.09
N ASP A 25 0.55 11.03 8.41
CA ASP A 25 -0.48 11.81 9.10
C ASP A 25 -0.22 13.32 9.12
N SER A 26 1.06 13.73 9.10
CA SER A 26 1.46 15.14 9.11
C SER A 26 1.50 15.76 7.71
N LEU A 27 1.80 14.97 6.68
CA LEU A 27 1.90 15.45 5.30
C LEU A 27 0.54 15.68 4.65
N TYR A 28 -0.44 14.80 4.88
CA TYR A 28 -1.81 15.05 4.40
C TYR A 28 -2.42 16.30 5.06
N LYS A 29 -2.14 16.53 6.36
CA LYS A 29 -2.66 17.70 7.09
C LYS A 29 -2.04 19.01 6.62
N LYS A 30 -0.88 18.96 5.96
CA LYS A 30 -0.08 20.13 5.60
C LYS A 30 -0.31 20.62 4.17
N SER A 31 -0.85 19.79 3.29
CA SER A 31 -1.04 20.16 1.87
C SER A 31 -2.32 19.59 1.30
N ASP A 32 -3.25 20.47 0.92
CA ASP A 32 -4.50 20.11 0.24
C ASP A 32 -4.27 19.40 -1.11
N ARG A 33 -3.07 19.56 -1.69
CA ARG A 33 -2.70 18.88 -2.95
C ARG A 33 -2.35 17.40 -2.73
N TRP A 34 -1.85 17.03 -1.55
CA TRP A 34 -1.35 15.69 -1.29
C TRP A 34 -2.48 14.77 -0.80
N PHE A 35 -2.93 13.88 -1.68
CA PHE A 35 -4.00 12.92 -1.37
C PHE A 35 -3.44 11.49 -1.38
N PHE A 36 -3.14 10.97 -0.20
CA PHE A 36 -2.68 9.59 0.03
C PHE A 36 -3.37 9.06 1.30
N PRO A 37 -4.63 8.58 1.20
CA PRO A 37 -5.42 8.19 2.37
C PRO A 37 -5.04 6.82 2.94
N ASP A 38 -4.47 5.93 2.12
CA ASP A 38 -4.02 4.58 2.49
C ASP A 38 -3.07 4.07 1.38
N PHE A 39 -2.41 2.93 1.60
CA PHE A 39 -1.52 2.29 0.64
C PHE A 39 -2.20 1.85 -0.66
N TYR A 40 -3.50 1.54 -0.60
CA TYR A 40 -4.30 1.20 -1.77
C TYR A 40 -5.72 1.74 -1.63
N TYR A 41 -6.19 2.42 -2.67
CA TYR A 41 -7.49 3.11 -2.66
C TYR A 41 -8.01 3.36 -4.07
N VAL A 42 -9.28 3.74 -4.18
CA VAL A 42 -9.90 4.15 -5.44
C VAL A 42 -10.15 5.65 -5.43
N LYS A 43 -9.77 6.33 -6.50
CA LYS A 43 -10.15 7.72 -6.76
C LYS A 43 -11.08 7.78 -7.95
N ARG A 44 -12.30 8.25 -7.71
CA ARG A 44 -13.35 8.38 -8.73
C ARG A 44 -13.42 9.82 -9.21
N PHE A 45 -13.44 9.99 -10.53
CA PHE A 45 -13.52 11.27 -11.20
C PHE A 45 -14.78 11.33 -12.07
N ASN A 46 -15.46 12.47 -12.05
CA ASN A 46 -16.52 12.77 -13.01
C ASN A 46 -15.88 13.45 -14.22
N VAL A 47 -16.10 12.91 -15.41
CA VAL A 47 -15.57 13.49 -16.65
C VAL A 47 -16.41 14.73 -16.99
N PRO A 48 -15.80 15.93 -17.04
CA PRO A 48 -16.54 17.16 -17.30
C PRO A 48 -17.33 17.08 -18.61
N PHE A 49 -18.52 17.70 -18.64
CA PHE A 49 -19.42 17.73 -19.80
C PHE A 49 -19.94 16.35 -20.25
N SER A 50 -19.94 15.36 -19.37
CA SER A 50 -20.51 14.03 -19.62
C SER A 50 -21.14 13.44 -18.36
N ASN A 51 -21.89 12.35 -18.52
CA ASN A 51 -22.37 11.52 -17.41
C ASN A 51 -21.40 10.37 -17.08
N MET A 52 -20.17 10.41 -17.61
CA MET A 52 -19.19 9.34 -17.42
C MET A 52 -18.38 9.55 -16.14
N THR A 53 -18.10 8.44 -15.47
CA THR A 53 -17.16 8.40 -14.33
C THR A 53 -15.94 7.55 -14.68
N ALA A 54 -14.77 7.95 -14.19
CA ALA A 54 -13.53 7.19 -14.32
C ALA A 54 -12.98 6.83 -12.94
N ASP A 55 -12.67 5.55 -12.75
CA ASP A 55 -12.04 5.05 -11.54
C ASP A 55 -10.54 4.87 -11.78
N VAL A 56 -9.74 5.48 -10.90
CA VAL A 56 -8.31 5.24 -10.82
C VAL A 56 -8.05 4.43 -9.57
N VAL A 57 -7.62 3.18 -9.75
CA VAL A 57 -7.26 2.28 -8.65
C VAL A 57 -5.77 2.43 -8.38
N MET A 58 -5.45 2.94 -7.20
CA MET A 58 -4.08 3.08 -6.72
C MET A 58 -3.72 1.84 -5.92
N ILE A 59 -2.63 1.18 -6.28
CA ILE A 59 -2.14 -0.04 -5.61
C ILE A 59 -0.70 0.15 -5.15
N ASP A 60 -0.38 -0.42 -3.99
CA ASP A 60 1.00 -0.58 -3.54
C ASP A 60 1.57 -1.92 -4.02
N THR A 61 2.54 -1.86 -4.92
CA THR A 61 3.18 -3.04 -5.50
C THR A 61 4.17 -3.70 -4.56
N VAL A 62 4.71 -3.01 -3.57
CA VAL A 62 5.57 -3.61 -2.53
C VAL A 62 4.73 -4.50 -1.63
N LEU A 63 3.51 -4.06 -1.25
CA LEU A 63 2.60 -4.91 -0.48
C LEU A 63 2.12 -6.15 -1.26
N LEU A 64 1.99 -6.06 -2.58
CA LEU A 64 1.56 -7.18 -3.43
C LEU A 64 2.70 -8.13 -3.78
N CYS A 65 3.86 -7.60 -4.15
CA CYS A 65 4.95 -8.37 -4.75
C CYS A 65 6.15 -8.56 -3.82
N GLY A 66 6.27 -7.76 -2.77
CA GLY A 66 7.42 -7.70 -1.88
C GLY A 66 8.40 -6.58 -2.23
N HIS A 67 9.40 -6.41 -1.36
CA HIS A 67 10.52 -5.49 -1.55
C HIS A 67 11.53 -6.07 -2.54
N THR A 68 12.21 -5.20 -3.30
CA THR A 68 13.42 -5.57 -4.03
C THR A 68 14.59 -5.72 -3.06
N ASP A 69 15.51 -6.64 -3.36
CA ASP A 69 16.75 -6.78 -2.57
C ASP A 69 17.65 -5.56 -2.82
N PRO A 70 18.05 -4.79 -1.79
CA PRO A 70 18.93 -3.64 -1.94
C PRO A 70 20.30 -4.00 -2.55
N LYS A 71 20.76 -5.24 -2.37
CA LYS A 71 22.04 -5.72 -2.94
C LYS A 71 21.91 -6.06 -4.42
N GLU A 72 20.71 -6.41 -4.87
CA GLU A 72 20.44 -6.89 -6.21
C GLU A 72 19.16 -6.21 -6.77
N PRO A 73 19.13 -4.87 -6.91
CA PRO A 73 17.91 -4.10 -7.15
C PRO A 73 17.26 -4.37 -8.51
N TYR A 74 18.00 -4.96 -9.45
CA TYR A 74 17.53 -5.32 -10.78
C TYR A 74 16.83 -6.69 -10.82
N LYS A 75 16.85 -7.45 -9.73
CA LYS A 75 16.17 -8.75 -9.62
C LYS A 75 14.69 -8.58 -9.28
N GLN A 76 13.95 -9.68 -9.41
CA GLN A 76 12.54 -9.71 -9.01
C GLN A 76 12.38 -9.45 -7.51
N PRO A 77 11.25 -8.84 -7.09
CA PRO A 77 10.94 -8.66 -5.68
C PRO A 77 10.87 -9.97 -4.89
N LEU A 78 11.25 -9.91 -3.62
CA LEU A 78 11.23 -11.04 -2.70
C LEU A 78 9.84 -11.16 -2.08
N LEU A 79 9.04 -12.13 -2.53
CA LEU A 79 7.64 -12.27 -2.13
C LEU A 79 7.46 -12.49 -0.61
N GLU A 80 8.41 -13.15 0.02
CA GLU A 80 8.47 -13.44 1.46
C GLU A 80 8.80 -12.23 2.32
N SER A 81 9.29 -11.13 1.72
CA SER A 81 9.59 -9.89 2.46
C SER A 81 8.35 -9.18 2.99
N VAL A 82 7.15 -9.58 2.55
CA VAL A 82 5.86 -9.09 3.06
C VAL A 82 5.00 -10.26 3.52
N PRO A 83 4.35 -10.18 4.70
CA PRO A 83 3.48 -11.24 5.21
C PRO A 83 2.35 -11.61 4.23
N ALA A 84 2.19 -12.90 3.97
CA ALA A 84 1.18 -13.42 3.05
C ALA A 84 -0.25 -12.97 3.38
N LYS A 85 -0.56 -12.77 4.67
CA LYS A 85 -1.87 -12.28 5.12
C LYS A 85 -2.17 -10.86 4.60
N LEU A 86 -1.20 -9.96 4.61
CA LEU A 86 -1.37 -8.58 4.13
C LEU A 86 -1.54 -8.57 2.61
N ARG A 87 -0.69 -9.31 1.91
CA ARG A 87 -0.77 -9.48 0.47
C ARG A 87 -2.12 -10.06 0.03
N ASN A 88 -2.58 -11.14 0.66
CA ASN A 88 -3.85 -11.78 0.31
C ASN A 88 -5.05 -10.87 0.61
N LYS A 89 -4.97 -10.06 1.68
CA LYS A 89 -6.00 -9.06 1.99
C LYS A 89 -6.05 -8.00 0.89
N HIS A 90 -4.91 -7.45 0.49
CA HIS A 90 -4.83 -6.45 -0.56
C HIS A 90 -5.27 -7.02 -1.92
N TRP A 91 -4.82 -8.23 -2.27
CA TRP A 91 -5.23 -8.92 -3.50
C TRP A 91 -6.74 -9.14 -3.55
N LYS A 92 -7.34 -9.62 -2.45
CA LYS A 92 -8.79 -9.79 -2.38
C LYS A 92 -9.53 -8.47 -2.52
N TRP A 93 -9.07 -7.41 -1.86
CA TRP A 93 -9.65 -6.07 -2.03
C TRP A 93 -9.57 -5.60 -3.49
N LEU A 94 -8.45 -5.83 -4.17
CA LEU A 94 -8.25 -5.43 -5.56
C LEU A 94 -9.22 -6.18 -6.49
N GLU A 95 -9.35 -7.50 -6.31
CA GLU A 95 -10.32 -8.31 -7.06
C GLU A 95 -11.76 -7.84 -6.84
N ASP A 96 -12.15 -7.63 -5.58
CA ASP A 96 -13.50 -7.18 -5.23
C ASP A 96 -13.77 -5.77 -5.79
N THR A 97 -12.77 -4.89 -5.77
CA THR A 97 -12.83 -3.54 -6.33
C THR A 97 -13.04 -3.56 -7.84
N LEU A 98 -12.23 -4.33 -8.58
CA LEU A 98 -12.34 -4.42 -10.03
C LEU A 98 -13.65 -5.07 -10.48
N LYS A 99 -14.14 -6.09 -9.74
CA LYS A 99 -15.46 -6.70 -10.00
C LYS A 99 -16.62 -5.75 -9.74
N SER A 100 -16.46 -4.80 -8.82
CA SER A 100 -17.50 -3.80 -8.51
C SER A 100 -17.53 -2.63 -9.50
N SER A 101 -16.48 -2.47 -10.32
CA SER A 101 -16.43 -1.45 -11.35
C SER A 101 -17.51 -1.70 -12.39
N ARG A 102 -18.32 -0.68 -12.66
CA ARG A 102 -19.41 -0.75 -13.63
C ARG A 102 -18.98 -0.12 -14.94
N TYR A 103 -19.37 -0.75 -16.04
CA TYR A 103 -19.51 -0.06 -17.31
C TYR A 103 -20.94 0.46 -17.36
N GLU A 104 -21.12 1.76 -17.53
CA GLU A 104 -22.42 2.40 -17.79
C GLU A 104 -22.33 3.14 -19.13
#